data_AF-A0A535QEP3-F1
#
_entry.id   AF-A0A535QEP3-F1
#
_cell.length_a   1.000
_cell.length_b   1.000
_cell.length_c   1.000
_cell.angle_alpha   90.00
_cell.angle_beta   90.00
_cell.angle_gamma   90.00
#
_symmetry.space_group_name_H-M   'P 1'
#
loop_
_entity.id
_entity.type
_entity.pdbx_description
1 polymer ?
#
loop_
_entity_poly.entity_id
_entity_poly.type
_entity_poly.pdbx_seq_one_letter_code
_entity_poly.pdbx_strand_id
1 'polypeptide(L)'
;TADFLRSFDLTIGNLECVISRLGVPVPKPYNFRGDARAYSRLLKAGFDLVSVANNHSGDYGKAAFLDEFLTLPTHGITPIGGGQDKQQAHTPIFKTMHGTTIAFLAYDEIDPYSFAATATTPGHSWLYERDLRQDIAKARLSADFVITFVHWGIEYFTSLTGHQRYLAQVAM
;
A
#
# COMPACT_ATOMS: atom_id res chain seq x y z
N THR A 1 -0.84 -20.44 -10.22
CA THR A 1 -0.56 -19.19 -9.49
C THR A 1 -0.84 -19.30 -8.02
N ALA A 2 -2.04 -19.73 -7.61
CA ALA A 2 -2.39 -19.77 -6.19
C ALA A 2 -1.52 -20.75 -5.36
N ASP A 3 -1.21 -21.93 -5.91
CA ASP A 3 -0.33 -22.90 -5.24
C ASP A 3 1.11 -22.37 -5.10
N PHE A 4 1.57 -21.60 -6.09
CA PHE A 4 2.90 -20.97 -6.06
C PHE A 4 2.98 -19.88 -4.98
N LEU A 5 2.02 -18.95 -4.94
CA LEU A 5 2.00 -17.88 -3.93
C LEU A 5 1.88 -18.45 -2.51
N ARG A 6 1.07 -19.51 -2.33
CA ARG A 6 0.94 -20.19 -1.04
C ARG A 6 2.16 -20.99 -0.58
N SER A 7 3.14 -21.22 -1.45
CA SER A 7 4.37 -21.90 -1.05
C SER A 7 5.35 -21.01 -0.28
N PHE A 8 5.07 -19.71 -0.18
CA PHE A 8 5.87 -18.74 0.56
C PHE A 8 5.28 -18.46 1.95
N ASP A 9 6.12 -18.04 2.90
CA ASP A 9 5.67 -17.69 4.26
C ASP A 9 4.77 -16.43 4.29
N LEU A 10 5.03 -15.49 3.38
CA LEU A 10 4.23 -14.28 3.19
C LEU A 10 4.22 -13.88 1.71
N THR A 11 3.05 -13.53 1.21
CA THR A 11 2.87 -12.93 -0.11
C THR A 11 2.31 -11.52 0.02
N ILE A 12 2.99 -10.58 -0.64
CA ILE A 12 2.60 -9.18 -0.73
C ILE A 12 2.33 -8.79 -2.19
N GLY A 13 1.34 -7.93 -2.42
CA GLY A 13 1.04 -7.39 -3.75
C GLY A 13 0.67 -5.91 -3.72
N ASN A 14 0.64 -5.28 -4.88
CA ASN A 14 0.06 -3.95 -5.06
C ASN A 14 -1.42 -4.10 -5.44
N LEU A 15 -2.33 -3.55 -4.63
CA LEU A 15 -3.74 -3.46 -4.99
C LEU A 15 -3.99 -2.11 -5.67
N GLU A 16 -3.80 -2.10 -6.98
CA GLU A 16 -3.90 -0.87 -7.79
C GLU A 16 -5.33 -0.33 -7.85
N CYS A 17 -6.35 -1.20 -7.85
CA CYS A 17 -7.73 -0.78 -8.05
C CYS A 17 -8.49 -0.64 -6.74
N VAL A 18 -9.46 0.29 -6.71
CA VAL A 18 -10.37 0.44 -5.56
C VAL A 18 -11.49 -0.59 -5.65
N ILE A 19 -11.55 -1.49 -4.68
CA ILE A 19 -12.63 -2.42 -4.42
C ILE A 19 -13.59 -1.74 -3.46
N SER A 20 -14.63 -1.09 -3.99
CA SER A 20 -15.73 -0.56 -3.18
C SER A 20 -16.94 -0.34 -4.07
N ARG A 21 -18.14 -0.31 -3.50
CA ARG A 21 -19.37 0.14 -4.19
C ARG A 21 -19.70 1.61 -3.91
N LEU A 22 -18.96 2.27 -3.03
CA LEU A 22 -19.13 3.68 -2.69
C LEU A 22 -18.45 4.58 -3.73
N GLY A 23 -18.78 5.87 -3.64
CA GLY A 23 -18.13 6.92 -4.42
C GLY A 23 -18.45 6.93 -5.92
N VAL A 24 -17.98 7.98 -6.58
CA VAL A 24 -18.07 8.21 -8.03
C VAL A 24 -16.66 8.39 -8.58
N PRO A 25 -16.41 8.01 -9.84
CA PRO A 25 -15.07 8.16 -10.42
C PRO A 25 -14.66 9.64 -10.41
N VAL A 26 -13.44 9.91 -9.95
CA VAL A 26 -12.85 11.26 -10.03
C VAL A 26 -12.45 11.57 -11.47
N PRO A 27 -12.45 12.85 -11.90
CA PRO A 27 -12.13 13.23 -13.27
C PRO A 27 -10.62 13.07 -13.56
N LYS A 28 -10.22 11.88 -14.00
CA LYS A 28 -8.87 11.56 -14.50
C LYS A 28 -8.97 10.60 -15.69
N PRO A 29 -7.89 10.40 -16.48
CA PRO A 29 -7.96 9.58 -17.69
C PRO A 29 -8.37 8.12 -17.47
N TYR A 30 -7.99 7.54 -16.33
CA TYR A 30 -8.27 6.14 -15.99
C TYR A 30 -8.67 5.99 -14.53
N ASN A 31 -9.82 5.34 -14.28
CA ASN A 31 -10.27 4.94 -12.95
C ASN A 31 -10.35 3.40 -12.86
N PHE A 32 -9.70 2.80 -11.89
CA PHE A 32 -9.67 1.35 -11.70
C PHE A 32 -10.57 0.93 -10.54
N ARG A 33 -11.64 0.20 -10.88
CA ARG A 33 -12.58 -0.36 -9.89
C ARG A 33 -12.51 -1.87 -9.87
N GLY A 34 -12.27 -2.43 -8.69
CA GLY A 34 -12.44 -3.84 -8.43
C GLY A 34 -13.89 -4.19 -8.08
N ASP A 35 -14.33 -5.37 -8.51
CA ASP A 35 -15.58 -5.96 -8.05
C ASP A 35 -15.40 -6.50 -6.61
N ALA A 36 -16.43 -6.41 -5.75
CA ALA A 36 -16.35 -6.88 -4.36
C ALA A 36 -15.93 -8.37 -4.22
N ARG A 37 -16.15 -9.20 -5.25
CA ARG A 37 -15.64 -10.59 -5.30
C ARG A 37 -14.11 -10.65 -5.22
N ALA A 38 -13.40 -9.57 -5.55
CA ALA A 38 -11.96 -9.46 -5.52
C ALA A 38 -11.37 -9.72 -4.13
N TYR A 39 -12.02 -9.30 -3.04
CA TYR A 39 -11.53 -9.58 -1.68
C TYR A 39 -11.33 -11.08 -1.44
N SER A 40 -12.37 -11.87 -1.71
CA SER A 40 -12.29 -13.33 -1.57
C SER A 40 -11.29 -13.96 -2.55
N ARG A 41 -11.09 -13.35 -3.72
CA ARG A 41 -10.17 -13.84 -4.76
C ARG A 41 -8.72 -13.57 -4.42
N LEU A 42 -8.40 -12.43 -3.80
CA LEU A 42 -7.07 -12.09 -3.31
C LEU A 42 -6.62 -13.09 -2.24
N LEU A 43 -7.46 -13.34 -1.23
CA LEU A 43 -7.19 -14.37 -0.23
C LEU A 43 -7.04 -15.76 -0.88
N LYS A 44 -7.94 -16.11 -1.81
CA LYS A 44 -7.86 -17.38 -2.56
C LYS A 44 -6.66 -17.46 -3.50
N ALA A 45 -6.07 -16.35 -3.92
CA ALA A 45 -4.82 -16.33 -4.67
C ALA A 45 -3.60 -16.54 -3.76
N GLY A 46 -3.73 -16.26 -2.45
CA GLY A 46 -2.67 -16.45 -1.46
C GLY A 46 -1.96 -15.16 -1.06
N PHE A 47 -2.62 -13.99 -1.20
CA PHE A 47 -2.08 -12.73 -0.67
C PHE A 47 -2.36 -12.58 0.82
N ASP A 48 -1.34 -12.22 1.59
CA ASP A 48 -1.42 -11.92 3.02
C ASP A 48 -1.47 -10.41 3.28
N LEU A 49 -0.69 -9.66 2.49
CA LEU A 49 -0.65 -8.19 2.54
C LEU A 49 -0.88 -7.60 1.15
N VAL A 50 -1.49 -6.41 1.13
CA VAL A 50 -1.55 -5.59 -0.09
C VAL A 50 -1.17 -4.16 0.21
N SER A 51 -0.34 -3.56 -0.65
CA SER A 51 -0.17 -2.11 -0.68
C SER A 51 -1.43 -1.48 -1.26
N VAL A 52 -1.97 -0.51 -0.52
CA VAL A 52 -2.99 0.42 -1.01
C VAL A 52 -2.40 1.81 -1.29
N ALA A 53 -1.08 1.95 -1.20
CA ALA A 53 -0.34 3.15 -1.58
C ALA A 53 0.01 3.09 -3.07
N ASN A 54 -0.81 3.76 -3.87
CA ASN A 54 -0.64 3.97 -5.30
C ASN A 54 -1.54 5.12 -5.78
N ASN A 55 -1.29 5.58 -7.00
CA ASN A 55 -1.98 6.70 -7.63
C ASN A 55 -3.43 6.39 -8.05
N HIS A 56 -3.93 5.18 -7.83
CA HIS A 56 -5.29 4.76 -8.14
C HIS A 56 -6.16 4.51 -6.90
N SER A 57 -5.54 4.47 -5.71
CA SER A 57 -6.20 4.31 -4.40
C SER A 57 -7.35 5.29 -4.13
N GLY A 58 -7.33 6.49 -4.72
CA GLY A 58 -8.36 7.51 -4.57
C GLY A 58 -9.32 7.65 -5.75
N ASP A 59 -9.31 6.73 -6.71
CA ASP A 59 -10.06 6.84 -7.96
C ASP A 59 -11.58 7.02 -7.78
N TYR A 60 -12.13 6.57 -6.65
CA TYR A 60 -13.55 6.70 -6.28
C TYR A 60 -13.75 7.54 -4.99
N GLY A 61 -12.73 8.30 -4.62
CA GLY A 61 -12.74 9.21 -3.48
C GLY A 61 -12.50 8.55 -2.12
N LYS A 62 -12.39 9.40 -1.11
CA LYS A 62 -11.95 9.06 0.26
C LYS A 62 -12.86 8.04 0.97
N ALA A 63 -14.16 8.09 0.71
CA ALA A 63 -15.11 7.15 1.30
C ALA A 63 -14.93 5.73 0.74
N ALA A 64 -14.67 5.61 -0.57
CA ALA A 64 -14.43 4.32 -1.21
C ALA A 64 -13.09 3.72 -0.77
N PHE A 65 -12.04 4.55 -0.66
CA PHE A 65 -10.76 4.12 -0.10
C PHE A 65 -10.91 3.61 1.34
N LEU A 66 -11.62 4.35 2.19
CA LEU A 66 -11.78 3.94 3.59
C LEU A 66 -12.60 2.65 3.73
N ASP A 67 -13.66 2.51 2.95
CA ASP A 67 -14.45 1.27 2.86
C ASP A 67 -13.57 0.08 2.46
N GLU A 68 -12.71 0.23 1.45
CA GLU A 68 -11.75 -0.79 1.08
C GLU A 68 -10.77 -1.14 2.20
N PHE A 69 -10.12 -0.11 2.75
CA PHE A 69 -9.11 -0.24 3.79
C PHE A 69 -9.64 -0.99 5.02
N LEU A 70 -10.88 -0.69 5.42
CA LEU A 70 -11.53 -1.36 6.55
C LEU A 70 -12.07 -2.76 6.19
N THR A 71 -12.41 -3.01 4.93
CA THR A 71 -12.96 -4.30 4.48
C THR A 71 -11.88 -5.36 4.26
N LEU A 72 -10.69 -4.99 3.80
CA LEU A 72 -9.58 -5.92 3.57
C LEU A 72 -9.28 -6.83 4.78
N PRO A 73 -9.11 -6.31 6.02
CA PRO A 73 -8.86 -7.13 7.21
C PRO A 73 -9.98 -8.13 7.50
N THR A 74 -11.23 -7.78 7.22
CA THR A 74 -12.38 -8.70 7.43
C THR A 74 -12.34 -9.92 6.48
N HIS A 75 -11.55 -9.83 5.41
CA HIS A 75 -11.29 -10.91 4.46
C HIS A 75 -9.90 -11.54 4.64
N GLY A 76 -9.25 -11.29 5.77
CA GLY A 76 -7.94 -11.87 6.10
C GLY A 76 -6.76 -11.26 5.34
N ILE A 77 -6.94 -10.10 4.70
CA ILE A 77 -5.87 -9.39 3.97
C ILE A 77 -5.46 -8.16 4.76
N THR A 78 -4.15 -7.96 4.94
CA THR A 78 -3.63 -6.82 5.68
C THR A 78 -3.27 -5.68 4.70
N PRO A 79 -3.98 -4.54 4.69
CA PRO A 79 -3.55 -3.38 3.92
C PRO A 79 -2.31 -2.74 4.55
N ILE A 80 -1.40 -2.24 3.72
CA ILE A 80 -0.24 -1.44 4.12
C ILE A 80 -0.20 -0.13 3.33
N GLY A 81 0.39 0.92 3.92
CA GLY A 81 0.51 2.24 3.28
C GLY A 81 -0.82 2.99 3.14
N GLY A 82 -1.76 2.77 4.06
CA GLY A 82 -3.09 3.38 4.04
C GLY A 82 -3.67 3.53 5.43
N GLY A 83 -4.60 4.47 5.60
CA GLY A 83 -5.21 4.70 6.90
C GLY A 83 -6.39 5.66 6.89
N GLN A 84 -7.03 5.77 8.05
CA GLN A 84 -8.07 6.77 8.35
C GLN A 84 -7.52 8.20 8.40
N ASP A 85 -6.23 8.32 8.64
CA ASP A 85 -5.47 9.55 8.68
C ASP A 85 -4.00 9.27 8.34
N LYS A 86 -3.21 10.34 8.28
CA LYS A 86 -1.78 10.29 7.98
C LYS A 86 -0.99 9.48 9.01
N GLN A 87 -1.36 9.51 10.29
CA GLN A 87 -0.63 8.74 11.30
C GLN A 87 -0.81 7.24 11.07
N GLN A 88 -2.04 6.79 10.80
CA GLN A 88 -2.32 5.40 10.50
C GLN A 88 -1.69 4.97 9.17
N ALA A 89 -1.76 5.79 8.13
CA ALA A 89 -1.17 5.48 6.83
C ALA A 89 0.35 5.24 6.88
N HIS A 90 1.03 5.89 7.82
CA HIS A 90 2.47 5.78 8.05
C HIS A 90 2.85 4.74 9.13
N THR A 91 1.88 4.02 9.71
CA THR A 91 2.15 3.02 10.76
C THR A 91 2.68 1.72 10.14
N PRO A 92 3.88 1.23 10.53
CA PRO A 92 4.40 -0.03 10.02
C PRO A 92 3.52 -1.21 10.42
N ILE A 93 3.35 -2.17 9.51
CA ILE A 93 2.69 -3.45 9.80
C ILE A 93 3.75 -4.50 10.09
N PHE A 94 3.65 -5.17 11.24
CA PHE A 94 4.61 -6.19 11.65
C PHE A 94 4.05 -7.60 11.41
N LYS A 95 4.87 -8.50 10.86
CA LYS A 95 4.58 -9.94 10.76
C LYS A 95 5.78 -10.71 11.29
N THR A 96 5.52 -11.67 12.18
CA THR A 96 6.57 -12.55 12.74
C THR A 96 6.38 -13.95 12.20
N MET A 97 7.39 -14.48 11.51
CA MET A 97 7.41 -15.83 10.96
C MET A 97 8.72 -16.51 11.36
N HIS A 98 8.63 -17.75 11.88
CA HIS A 98 9.79 -18.54 12.31
C HIS A 98 10.76 -17.81 13.25
N GLY A 99 10.23 -16.92 14.10
CA GLY A 99 11.03 -16.11 15.03
C GLY A 99 11.64 -14.83 14.45
N THR A 100 11.45 -14.56 13.16
CA THR A 100 11.89 -13.32 12.49
C THR A 100 10.71 -12.35 12.34
N THR A 101 10.88 -11.11 12.79
CA THR A 101 9.89 -10.05 12.67
C THR A 101 10.24 -9.12 11.52
N ILE A 102 9.31 -8.99 10.57
CA ILE A 102 9.43 -8.10 9.42
C ILE A 102 8.41 -6.97 9.57
N ALA A 103 8.88 -5.72 9.45
CA ALA A 103 8.02 -4.55 9.32
C ALA A 103 7.79 -4.20 7.85
N PHE A 104 6.56 -3.92 7.49
CA PHE A 104 6.15 -3.51 6.15
C PHE A 104 5.68 -2.06 6.18
N LEU A 105 6.23 -1.27 5.26
CA LEU A 105 5.81 0.08 4.93
C LEU A 105 5.48 0.14 3.44
N ALA A 106 4.56 1.01 3.05
CA ALA A 106 4.33 1.30 1.64
C ALA A 106 4.11 2.80 1.43
N TYR A 107 4.43 3.30 0.24
CA TYR A 107 4.31 4.71 -0.12
C TYR A 107 4.00 4.87 -1.61
N ASP A 108 3.39 6.00 -1.95
CA ASP A 108 3.14 6.43 -3.33
C ASP A 108 3.84 7.77 -3.61
N GLU A 109 4.46 7.90 -4.78
CA GLU A 109 5.00 9.17 -5.29
C GLU A 109 4.39 9.60 -6.62
N ILE A 110 3.36 8.89 -7.10
CA ILE A 110 2.74 9.15 -8.40
C ILE A 110 1.44 9.95 -8.22
N ASP A 111 1.28 11.00 -9.03
CA ASP A 111 0.12 11.89 -8.94
C ASP A 111 -1.23 11.17 -9.13
N PRO A 112 -2.30 11.61 -8.43
CA PRO A 112 -2.40 12.89 -7.73
C PRO A 112 -2.20 12.83 -6.21
N TYR A 113 -1.47 13.81 -5.67
CA TYR A 113 -1.31 14.01 -4.21
C TYR A 113 -2.63 14.06 -3.43
N SER A 114 -3.75 14.47 -4.05
CA SER A 114 -5.06 14.55 -3.39
C SER A 114 -5.55 13.21 -2.80
N PHE A 115 -4.97 12.08 -3.22
CA PHE A 115 -5.32 10.75 -2.70
C PHE A 115 -4.61 10.41 -1.40
N ALA A 116 -3.56 11.15 -1.03
CA ALA A 116 -2.83 10.99 0.22
C ALA A 116 -3.73 11.23 1.45
N ALA A 117 -3.46 10.49 2.53
CA ALA A 117 -4.07 10.75 3.82
C ALA A 117 -3.63 12.11 4.36
N THR A 118 -4.54 12.80 5.03
CA THR A 118 -4.23 14.03 5.78
C THR A 118 -4.34 13.76 7.27
N ALA A 119 -4.10 14.76 8.11
CA ALA A 119 -4.29 14.62 9.56
C ALA A 119 -5.73 14.23 9.95
N THR A 120 -6.72 14.47 9.08
CA THR A 120 -8.14 14.28 9.41
C THR A 120 -8.95 13.56 8.33
N THR A 121 -8.29 13.10 7.25
CA THR A 121 -8.98 12.40 6.15
C THR A 121 -8.22 11.15 5.73
N PRO A 122 -8.94 10.08 5.35
CA PRO A 122 -8.31 8.83 4.97
C PRO A 122 -7.53 8.96 3.66
N GLY A 123 -6.68 8.00 3.37
CA GLY A 123 -5.91 7.91 2.14
C GLY A 123 -4.65 7.08 2.30
N HIS A 124 -3.82 7.08 1.25
CA HIS A 124 -2.54 6.40 1.29
C HIS A 124 -1.43 7.26 1.91
N SER A 125 -0.31 6.64 2.25
CA SER A 125 0.93 7.31 2.64
C SER A 125 1.66 7.89 1.43
N TRP A 126 1.65 9.22 1.29
CA TRP A 126 2.45 9.88 0.26
C TRP A 126 3.93 9.85 0.64
N LEU A 127 4.79 9.63 -0.34
CA LEU A 127 6.23 9.58 -0.15
C LEU A 127 6.77 11.00 0.12
N TYR A 128 7.14 11.23 1.37
CA TYR A 128 8.08 12.29 1.73
C TYR A 128 9.32 11.65 2.34
N GLU A 129 10.51 12.00 1.85
CA GLU A 129 11.77 11.41 2.31
C GLU A 129 11.94 11.50 3.84
N ARG A 130 11.55 12.64 4.45
CA ARG A 130 11.58 12.82 5.90
C ARG A 130 10.71 11.80 6.62
N ASP A 131 9.48 11.61 6.16
CA ASP A 131 8.52 10.71 6.80
C ASP A 131 8.98 9.26 6.60
N LEU A 132 9.45 8.88 5.40
CA LEU A 132 10.07 7.58 5.10
C LEU A 132 11.21 7.25 6.07
N ARG A 133 12.19 8.15 6.23
CA ARG A 133 13.32 7.96 7.14
C ARG A 133 12.86 7.77 8.58
N GLN A 134 11.89 8.58 9.01
CA GLN A 134 11.36 8.53 10.37
C GLN A 134 10.62 7.20 10.63
N ASP A 135 9.83 6.74 9.68
CA ASP A 135 9.03 5.53 9.83
C ASP A 135 9.89 4.27 9.77
N ILE A 136 10.91 4.23 8.91
CA ILE A 136 11.93 3.17 8.91
C ILE A 136 12.68 3.13 10.23
N ALA A 137 13.11 4.29 10.74
CA ALA A 137 13.82 4.36 12.01
C ALA A 137 12.96 3.84 13.16
N LYS A 138 11.66 4.16 13.20
CA LYS A 138 10.72 3.60 14.18
C LYS A 138 10.54 2.10 14.01
N ALA A 139 10.37 1.61 12.78
CA ALA A 139 10.15 0.20 12.49
C ALA A 139 11.34 -0.68 12.95
N ARG A 140 12.57 -0.20 12.76
CA ARG A 140 13.80 -0.88 13.18
C ARG A 140 13.93 -1.08 14.69
N LEU A 141 13.18 -0.34 15.51
CA LEU A 141 13.18 -0.55 16.96
C LEU A 141 12.51 -1.87 17.35
N SER A 142 11.74 -2.50 16.45
CA SER A 142 10.92 -3.67 16.77
C SER A 142 10.90 -4.75 15.68
N ALA A 143 11.67 -4.58 14.59
CA ALA A 143 11.76 -5.55 13.50
C ALA A 143 13.21 -5.89 13.15
N ASP A 144 13.43 -7.15 12.77
CA ASP A 144 14.70 -7.63 12.24
C ASP A 144 14.94 -7.13 10.81
N PHE A 145 13.87 -7.03 10.03
CA PHE A 145 13.88 -6.48 8.67
C PHE A 145 12.79 -5.45 8.47
N VAL A 146 13.06 -4.43 7.66
CA VAL A 146 12.07 -3.47 7.19
C VAL A 146 11.98 -3.59 5.67
N ILE A 147 10.79 -3.87 5.16
CA ILE A 147 10.49 -3.90 3.72
C ILE A 147 9.65 -2.68 3.40
N THR A 148 10.19 -1.82 2.54
CA THR A 148 9.48 -0.63 2.03
C THR A 148 9.01 -0.88 0.60
N PHE A 149 7.69 -0.86 0.38
CA PHE A 149 7.06 -1.09 -0.91
C PHE A 149 6.63 0.25 -1.53
N VAL A 150 7.43 0.78 -2.47
CA VAL A 150 7.20 2.12 -3.03
C VAL A 150 6.60 2.03 -4.43
N HIS A 151 5.47 2.69 -4.63
CA HIS A 151 4.83 2.91 -5.92
C HIS A 151 5.44 4.17 -6.55
N TRP A 152 6.33 3.99 -7.53
CA TRP A 152 7.19 5.05 -8.09
C TRP A 152 7.55 4.85 -9.56
N GLY A 153 8.21 5.85 -10.13
CA GLY A 153 8.74 5.81 -11.50
C GLY A 153 7.94 6.68 -12.46
N ILE A 154 8.05 6.37 -13.75
CA ILE A 154 7.34 7.09 -14.81
C ILE A 154 6.45 6.07 -15.50
N GLU A 155 5.15 6.33 -15.51
CA GLU A 155 4.19 5.47 -16.20
C GLU A 155 4.64 5.20 -17.64
N TYR A 156 4.50 3.95 -18.09
CA TYR A 156 4.90 3.47 -19.43
C TYR A 156 6.42 3.36 -19.68
N PHE A 157 7.28 3.69 -18.72
CA PHE A 157 8.74 3.53 -18.84
C PHE A 157 9.30 2.56 -17.80
N THR A 158 10.21 1.68 -18.24
CA THR A 158 10.89 0.70 -17.35
C THR A 158 12.30 1.13 -16.96
N SER A 159 12.78 2.27 -17.47
CA SER A 159 14.10 2.81 -17.15
C SER A 159 14.15 3.37 -15.74
N LEU A 160 15.13 2.94 -14.95
CA LEU A 160 15.38 3.47 -13.61
C LEU A 160 15.81 4.93 -13.66
N THR A 161 15.10 5.79 -12.93
CA THR A 161 15.50 7.18 -12.73
C THR A 161 16.59 7.31 -11.66
N GLY A 162 17.32 8.43 -11.66
CA GLY A 162 18.26 8.75 -10.57
C GLY A 162 17.57 8.91 -9.22
N HIS A 163 16.34 9.44 -9.23
CA HIS A 163 15.52 9.62 -8.04
C HIS A 163 15.15 8.29 -7.38
N GLN A 164 14.68 7.31 -8.15
CA GLN A 164 14.37 5.96 -7.65
C GLN A 164 15.59 5.28 -7.03
N ARG A 165 16.78 5.41 -7.64
CA ARG A 165 18.03 4.84 -7.08
C ARG A 165 18.40 5.50 -5.76
N TYR A 166 18.30 6.82 -5.68
CA TYR A 166 18.58 7.56 -4.45
C TYR A 166 17.61 7.17 -3.33
N LEU A 167 16.30 7.17 -3.59
CA LEU A 167 15.29 6.79 -2.59
C LEU A 167 15.43 5.34 -2.13
N ALA A 168 15.79 4.42 -3.03
CA ALA A 168 16.08 3.04 -2.65
C ALA A 168 17.23 2.95 -1.64
N GLN A 169 18.24 3.83 -1.73
CA GLN A 169 19.32 3.91 -0.74
C GLN A 169 18.87 4.54 0.58
N VAL A 170 17.91 5.47 0.55
CA VAL A 170 17.29 6.03 1.75
C VAL A 170 16.46 4.98 2.50
N ALA A 171 15.85 4.06 1.76
CA ALA A 171 15.01 3.00 2.29
C ALA A 171 15.77 1.78 2.84
N MET A 172 17.11 1.77 2.73
CA MET A 172 18.01 0.72 3.26
C MET A 172 18.40 0.94 4.71
#